data_AF-A0A428X022-F1
#
_entry.id   AF-A0A428X022-F1
#
_cell.length_a   1.000
_cell.length_b   1.000
_cell.length_c   1.000
_cell.angle_alpha   90.00
_cell.angle_beta   90.00
_cell.angle_gamma   90.00
#
_symmetry.space_group_name_H-M   'P 1'
#
loop_
_entity.id
_entity.type
_entity.pdbx_description
1 polymer ?
#
loop_
_entity_poly.entity_id
_entity_poly.type
_entity_poly.pdbx_seq_one_letter_code
_entity_poly.pdbx_strand_id
1 'polypeptide(L)'
;MIERDGLGAAARGLRQYLLAVAAKLDVPAWFCDVDAPAGAYLALERRLTRFPGHETALLWDERDGWAAAVESATGEDVIVLAYLGGDVLPPPETVVAFVRDLYGEEYPGQPDPPGFRRAGAPDGFDERLAAHAGDTVPLPEGHS
;
A
#
# COMPACT_ATOMS: atom_id res chain seq x y z
N MET A 1 12.56 -23.45 17.77
CA MET A 1 11.29 -23.00 17.19
C MET A 1 11.07 -21.62 17.76
N ILE A 2 11.37 -20.56 16.98
CA ILE A 2 11.46 -19.18 17.49
C ILE A 2 10.06 -18.57 17.42
N GLU A 3 9.56 -18.16 18.59
CA GLU A 3 8.22 -17.66 18.83
C GLU A 3 8.05 -16.27 18.21
N ARG A 4 6.99 -16.09 17.41
CA ARG A 4 6.74 -14.92 16.56
C ARG A 4 6.04 -13.79 17.32
N ASP A 5 6.67 -13.27 18.37
CA ASP A 5 6.15 -12.09 19.09
C ASP A 5 6.22 -10.82 18.21
N GLY A 6 7.20 -10.76 17.29
CA GLY A 6 7.38 -9.66 16.34
C GLY A 6 6.27 -9.47 15.30
N LEU A 7 5.55 -10.55 14.92
CA LEU A 7 4.44 -10.41 13.97
C LEU A 7 3.28 -9.58 14.54
N GLY A 8 3.05 -9.62 15.85
CA GLY A 8 1.95 -8.88 16.46
C GLY A 8 2.13 -7.36 16.36
N ALA A 9 3.32 -6.87 16.70
CA ALA A 9 3.65 -5.44 16.62
C ALA A 9 3.83 -4.97 15.16
N ALA A 10 4.50 -5.76 14.31
CA ALA A 10 4.67 -5.45 12.90
C ALA A 10 3.33 -5.42 12.14
N ALA A 11 2.45 -6.41 12.36
CA ALA A 11 1.11 -6.43 11.76
C ALA A 11 0.27 -5.22 12.20
N ARG A 12 0.32 -4.87 13.49
CA ARG A 12 -0.36 -3.68 14.00
C ARG A 12 0.19 -2.41 13.35
N GLY A 13 1.50 -2.32 13.21
CA GLY A 13 2.17 -1.20 12.57
C GLY A 13 1.83 -1.05 11.09
N LEU A 14 1.82 -2.15 10.34
CA LEU A 14 1.36 -2.15 8.95
C LEU A 14 -0.09 -1.66 8.87
N ARG A 15 -0.97 -2.15 9.73
CA ARG A 15 -2.37 -1.71 9.77
C ARG A 15 -2.49 -0.21 10.06
N GLN A 16 -1.72 0.35 11.00
CA GLN A 16 -1.74 1.79 11.29
C GLN A 16 -1.20 2.61 10.12
N TYR A 17 -0.10 2.16 9.49
CA TYR A 17 0.45 2.80 8.31
C TYR A 17 -0.56 2.82 7.16
N LEU A 18 -1.21 1.70 6.87
CA LEU A 18 -2.24 1.62 5.83
C LEU A 18 -3.45 2.49 6.15
N LEU A 19 -3.88 2.56 7.41
CA LEU A 19 -4.91 3.49 7.86
C LEU A 19 -4.50 4.95 7.63
N ALA A 20 -3.25 5.32 7.87
CA ALA A 20 -2.74 6.67 7.62
C ALA A 20 -2.82 7.05 6.14
N VAL A 21 -2.46 6.11 5.26
CA VAL A 21 -2.53 6.28 3.80
C VAL A 21 -3.98 6.34 3.36
N ALA A 22 -4.81 5.39 3.80
CA ALA A 22 -6.22 5.30 3.47
C ALA A 22 -6.99 6.57 3.88
N ALA A 23 -6.76 7.08 5.09
CA ALA A 23 -7.40 8.28 5.60
C ALA A 23 -7.02 9.54 4.80
N LYS A 24 -5.80 9.62 4.26
CA LYS A 24 -5.37 10.75 3.43
C LYS A 24 -5.90 10.68 1.99
N LEU A 25 -6.16 9.46 1.51
CA LEU A 25 -6.67 9.21 0.16
C LEU A 25 -8.20 9.12 0.09
N ASP A 26 -8.87 9.14 1.25
CA ASP A 26 -10.33 8.97 1.38
C ASP A 26 -10.83 7.69 0.69
N VAL A 27 -10.12 6.58 0.88
CA VAL A 27 -10.46 5.32 0.20
C VAL A 27 -11.64 4.61 0.87
N PRO A 28 -12.62 4.10 0.10
CA PRO A 28 -13.83 3.48 0.64
C PRO A 28 -13.58 2.06 1.15
N ALA A 29 -12.56 1.38 0.61
CA ALA A 29 -12.25 0.01 0.95
C ALA A 29 -10.75 -0.26 0.87
N TRP A 30 -10.24 -0.96 1.87
CA TRP A 30 -8.87 -1.45 1.90
C TRP A 30 -8.79 -2.78 2.64
N PHE A 31 -7.82 -3.58 2.27
CA PHE A 31 -7.53 -4.88 2.84
C PHE A 31 -6.03 -5.02 3.06
N CYS A 32 -5.64 -5.77 4.10
CA CYS A 32 -4.24 -6.12 4.32
C CYS A 32 -4.11 -7.57 4.77
N ASP A 33 -3.11 -8.25 4.22
CA ASP A 33 -2.63 -9.54 4.66
C ASP A 33 -1.27 -9.35 5.34
N VAL A 34 -1.13 -9.89 6.54
CA VAL A 34 0.07 -9.73 7.38
C VAL A 34 0.88 -11.03 7.45
N ASP A 35 0.41 -12.11 6.82
CA ASP A 35 1.17 -13.33 6.67
C ASP A 35 2.21 -13.15 5.56
N ALA A 36 3.39 -13.75 5.71
CA ALA A 36 4.45 -13.58 4.74
C ALA A 36 4.14 -14.33 3.43
N PRO A 37 4.13 -13.67 2.25
CA PRO A 37 4.48 -12.26 2.04
C PRO A 37 3.34 -11.29 2.41
N ALA A 38 3.65 -10.32 3.28
CA ALA A 38 2.66 -9.33 3.69
C ALA A 38 2.30 -8.42 2.50
N GLY A 39 1.02 -8.09 2.40
CA GLY A 39 0.49 -7.30 1.30
C GLY A 39 -0.73 -6.47 1.69
N ALA A 40 -1.06 -5.49 0.87
CA ALA A 40 -2.26 -4.69 1.03
C ALA A 40 -2.85 -4.27 -0.30
N TYR A 41 -4.15 -3.99 -0.27
CA TYR A 41 -4.95 -3.54 -1.38
C TYR A 41 -5.79 -2.35 -0.92
N LEU A 42 -5.74 -1.23 -1.64
CA LEU A 42 -6.59 -0.07 -1.41
C LEU A 42 -7.32 0.27 -2.71
N ALA A 43 -8.65 0.22 -2.71
CA ALA A 43 -9.45 0.67 -3.85
C ALA A 43 -9.49 2.20 -3.86
N LEU A 44 -9.12 2.83 -4.97
CA LEU A 44 -9.27 4.28 -5.14
C LEU A 44 -10.64 4.59 -5.77
N GLU A 45 -11.29 5.66 -5.31
CA GLU A 45 -12.63 6.01 -5.82
C GLU A 45 -12.63 6.43 -7.29
N ARG A 46 -11.53 7.01 -7.77
CA ARG A 46 -11.45 7.55 -9.12
C ARG A 46 -10.87 6.54 -10.08
N ARG A 47 -11.31 6.62 -11.33
CA ARG A 47 -10.72 5.87 -12.45
C ARG A 47 -9.71 6.72 -13.20
N LEU A 48 -8.65 6.11 -13.69
CA LEU A 48 -7.69 6.78 -14.55
C LEU A 48 -8.34 7.13 -15.89
N THR A 49 -8.15 8.36 -16.39
CA THR A 49 -8.71 8.79 -17.68
C THR A 49 -8.27 7.91 -18.85
N ARG A 50 -7.09 7.30 -18.78
CA ARG A 50 -6.59 6.34 -19.79
C ARG A 50 -7.22 4.94 -19.68
N PHE A 51 -7.80 4.60 -18.54
CA PHE A 51 -8.47 3.32 -18.26
C PHE A 51 -9.86 3.55 -17.67
N PRO A 52 -10.78 4.23 -18.39
CA PRO A 52 -12.06 4.67 -17.82
C PRO A 52 -13.00 3.52 -17.44
N GLY A 53 -12.77 2.31 -17.98
CA GLY A 53 -13.55 1.11 -17.69
C GLY A 53 -12.99 0.25 -16.56
N HIS A 54 -11.88 0.66 -15.93
CA HIS A 54 -11.19 -0.14 -14.93
C HIS A 54 -11.06 0.65 -13.62
N GLU A 55 -11.35 -0.02 -12.51
CA GLU A 55 -11.19 0.55 -11.18
C GLU A 55 -9.70 0.65 -10.86
N THR A 56 -9.30 1.75 -10.21
CA THR A 56 -7.90 1.99 -9.90
C THR A 56 -7.64 1.57 -8.46
N ALA A 57 -6.55 0.85 -8.26
CA ALA A 57 -6.17 0.34 -6.95
C ALA A 57 -4.71 0.68 -6.66
N LEU A 58 -4.40 0.77 -5.38
CA LEU A 58 -3.03 0.66 -4.90
C LEU A 58 -2.81 -0.73 -4.33
N LEU A 59 -1.72 -1.34 -4.75
CA LEU A 59 -1.17 -2.53 -4.14
C LEU A 59 0.02 -2.12 -3.29
N TRP A 60 0.22 -2.84 -2.21
CA TRP A 60 1.44 -2.80 -1.44
C TRP A 60 1.89 -4.21 -1.15
N ASP A 61 3.19 -4.47 -1.21
CA ASP A 61 3.76 -5.70 -0.70
C ASP A 61 5.12 -5.45 -0.05
N GLU A 62 5.51 -6.35 0.86
CA GLU A 62 6.75 -6.18 1.63
C GLU A 62 8.03 -6.27 0.79
N ARG A 63 7.96 -6.66 -0.50
CA ARG A 63 9.12 -6.83 -1.38
C ARG A 63 9.30 -5.63 -2.30
N ASP A 64 8.22 -5.20 -2.95
CA ASP A 64 8.23 -4.21 -4.01
C ASP A 64 7.61 -2.86 -3.57
N GLY A 65 6.99 -2.82 -2.40
CA GLY A 65 6.40 -1.61 -1.84
C GLY A 65 5.10 -1.23 -2.55
N TRP A 66 4.87 0.06 -2.74
CA TRP A 66 3.63 0.56 -3.36
C TRP A 66 3.64 0.46 -4.88
N ALA A 67 2.53 -0.01 -5.43
CA ALA A 67 2.26 -0.03 -6.86
C ALA A 67 0.86 0.48 -7.17
N ALA A 68 0.72 1.21 -8.27
CA ALA A 68 -0.56 1.54 -8.87
C ALA A 68 -0.98 0.41 -9.81
N ALA A 69 -2.22 -0.05 -9.67
CA ALA A 69 -2.81 -1.07 -10.50
C ALA A 69 -4.20 -0.66 -10.98
N VAL A 70 -4.69 -1.36 -12.00
CA VAL A 70 -6.09 -1.30 -12.42
C VAL A 70 -6.69 -2.69 -12.37
N GLU A 71 -7.94 -2.78 -11.91
CA GLU A 71 -8.68 -4.05 -11.93
C GLU A 71 -8.97 -4.45 -13.37
N SER A 72 -8.82 -5.74 -13.68
CA SER A 72 -9.15 -6.29 -14.99
C SER A 72 -10.65 -6.16 -15.27
N ALA A 73 -11.04 -6.30 -16.53
CA ALA A 73 -12.46 -6.17 -16.92
C ALA A 73 -13.38 -7.22 -16.25
N THR A 74 -12.80 -8.30 -15.72
CA THR A 74 -13.52 -9.36 -14.99
C THR A 74 -13.47 -9.16 -13.47
N GLY A 75 -12.68 -8.20 -12.96
CA GLY A 75 -12.51 -7.92 -11.53
C GLY A 75 -11.73 -9.00 -10.76
N GLU A 76 -11.23 -10.03 -11.43
CA GLU A 76 -10.56 -11.17 -10.78
C GLU A 76 -9.03 -11.00 -10.72
N ASP A 77 -8.49 -10.09 -11.53
CA ASP A 77 -7.06 -9.80 -11.61
C ASP A 77 -6.79 -8.30 -11.50
N VAL A 78 -5.61 -7.95 -11.01
CA VAL A 78 -5.11 -6.58 -10.99
C VAL A 78 -3.89 -6.48 -11.90
N ILE A 79 -3.86 -5.44 -12.74
CA ILE A 79 -2.75 -5.17 -13.66
C ILE A 79 -1.93 -4.02 -13.10
N VAL A 80 -0.70 -4.31 -12.67
CA VAL A 80 0.23 -3.28 -12.19
C VAL A 80 0.64 -2.39 -13.35
N LEU A 81 0.51 -1.08 -13.16
CA LEU A 81 0.87 -0.04 -14.12
C LEU A 81 2.23 0.58 -13.79
N ALA A 82 2.48 0.85 -12.52
CA ALA A 82 3.71 1.50 -12.06
C ALA A 82 3.97 1.23 -10.58
N TYR A 83 5.23 1.07 -10.21
CA TYR A 83 5.73 1.02 -8.85
C TYR A 83 6.20 2.41 -8.42
N LEU A 84 5.87 2.84 -7.20
CA LEU A 84 6.32 4.12 -6.64
C LEU A 84 7.85 4.17 -6.56
N GLY A 85 8.48 3.07 -6.16
CA GLY A 85 9.93 3.00 -5.95
C GLY A 85 10.39 3.82 -4.74
N GLY A 86 11.71 4.02 -4.62
CA GLY A 86 12.35 4.73 -3.51
C GLY A 86 12.48 3.92 -2.20
N ASP A 87 11.36 3.59 -1.56
CA ASP A 87 11.34 2.79 -0.32
C ASP A 87 10.09 1.91 -0.25
N VAL A 88 10.17 0.81 0.49
CA VAL A 88 9.06 -0.14 0.71
C VAL A 88 7.95 0.45 1.61
N LEU A 89 8.30 1.32 2.57
CA LEU A 89 7.40 1.99 3.51
C LEU A 89 7.66 3.51 3.46
N PRO A 90 7.38 4.17 2.33
CA PRO A 90 7.58 5.61 2.22
C PRO A 90 6.58 6.36 3.11
N PRO A 91 6.84 7.63 3.46
CA PRO A 91 5.87 8.44 4.20
C PRO A 91 4.51 8.48 3.51
N PRO A 92 3.37 8.48 4.22
CA PRO A 92 2.04 8.46 3.61
C PRO A 92 1.81 9.61 2.60
N GLU A 93 2.39 10.79 2.85
CA GLU A 93 2.35 11.91 1.91
C GLU A 93 2.99 11.62 0.55
N THR A 94 3.99 10.73 0.51
CA THR A 94 4.65 10.32 -0.73
C THR A 94 3.72 9.45 -1.56
N VAL A 95 2.97 8.55 -0.91
CA VAL A 95 1.94 7.73 -1.56
C VAL A 95 0.80 8.61 -2.09
N VAL A 96 0.38 9.62 -1.32
CA VAL A 96 -0.65 10.57 -1.76
C VAL A 96 -0.19 11.39 -2.97
N ALA A 97 1.05 11.89 -2.94
CA ALA A 97 1.62 12.59 -4.09
C ALA A 97 1.68 11.69 -5.32
N PHE A 98 2.13 10.44 -5.16
CA PHE A 98 2.12 9.44 -6.23
C PHE A 98 0.74 9.22 -6.84
N VAL A 99 -0.30 9.08 -6.01
CA VAL A 99 -1.68 8.94 -6.50
C VAL A 99 -2.16 10.20 -7.21
N ARG A 100 -1.87 11.38 -6.67
CA ARG A 100 -2.23 12.66 -7.30
C ARG A 100 -1.62 12.76 -8.70
N ASP A 101 -0.31 12.51 -8.80
CA ASP A 101 0.44 12.58 -10.05
C ASP A 101 -0.02 11.47 -11.01
N LEU A 102 -0.40 10.31 -10.47
CA LEU A 102 -1.00 9.22 -11.24
C LEU A 102 -2.29 9.67 -11.92
N TYR A 103 -3.12 10.51 -11.30
CA TYR A 103 -4.31 11.03 -11.95
C TYR A 103 -4.08 12.25 -12.85
N GLY A 104 -2.86 12.80 -12.86
CA GLY A 104 -2.46 13.86 -13.76
C GLY A 104 -2.16 13.35 -15.17
N GLU A 105 -1.42 14.16 -15.92
CA GLU A 105 -0.87 13.81 -17.24
C GLU A 105 0.49 13.11 -17.14
N GLU A 106 1.00 12.94 -15.92
CA GLU A 106 2.30 12.34 -15.64
C GLU A 106 2.21 10.81 -15.52
N TYR A 107 3.35 10.15 -15.72
CA TYR A 107 3.55 8.72 -15.49
C TYR A 107 4.52 8.56 -14.31
N PRO A 108 4.05 8.71 -13.06
CA PRO A 108 4.94 8.63 -11.92
C PRO A 108 5.40 7.19 -11.67
N GLY A 109 6.57 7.06 -11.04
CA GLY A 109 7.12 5.75 -10.66
C GLY A 109 7.90 5.07 -11.78
N GLN A 110 8.00 3.74 -11.69
CA GLN A 110 8.77 2.89 -12.60
C GLN A 110 7.98 1.64 -13.00
N PRO A 111 8.20 1.08 -14.21
CA PRO A 111 7.47 -0.10 -14.66
C PRO A 111 7.99 -1.42 -14.06
N ASP A 112 9.25 -1.45 -13.63
CA ASP A 112 9.89 -2.66 -13.11
C ASP A 112 9.78 -2.74 -11.58
N PRO A 113 9.49 -3.92 -10.99
CA PRO A 113 9.42 -4.09 -9.54
C PRO A 113 10.76 -3.76 -8.88
N PRO A 114 10.81 -2.84 -7.90
CA PRO A 114 12.06 -2.37 -7.31
C PRO A 114 12.83 -3.44 -6.54
N GLY A 115 12.18 -4.51 -6.07
CA GLY A 115 12.85 -5.63 -5.41
C GLY A 115 13.62 -5.21 -4.15
N PHE A 116 13.05 -4.33 -3.33
CA PHE A 116 13.72 -3.79 -2.14
C PHE A 116 14.22 -4.86 -1.18
N ARG A 117 13.46 -5.96 -1.06
CA ARG A 117 13.82 -7.06 -0.17
C ARG A 117 13.19 -8.39 -0.53
N ARG A 118 13.66 -9.43 0.16
CA ARG A 118 13.07 -10.77 0.13
C ARG A 118 12.08 -10.91 1.30
N ALA A 119 10.89 -11.43 1.01
CA ALA A 119 9.86 -11.62 2.03
C ALA A 119 10.39 -12.47 3.20
N GLY A 120 10.14 -12.00 4.43
CA GLY A 120 10.57 -12.68 5.67
C GLY A 120 12.07 -12.70 5.93
N ALA A 121 12.89 -11.95 5.19
CA ALA A 121 14.31 -11.81 5.50
C ALA A 121 14.53 -10.95 6.76
N PRO A 122 15.51 -11.29 7.63
CA PRO A 122 15.74 -10.62 8.92
C PRO A 122 16.48 -9.28 8.75
N ASP A 123 15.91 -8.37 7.96
CA ASP A 123 16.52 -7.08 7.60
C ASP A 123 16.06 -5.93 8.52
N GLY A 124 15.43 -6.24 9.66
CA GLY A 124 14.85 -5.24 10.58
C GLY A 124 13.55 -4.60 10.08
N PHE A 125 12.92 -5.17 9.05
CA PHE A 125 11.68 -4.63 8.49
C PHE A 125 10.50 -4.73 9.48
N ASP A 126 10.43 -5.80 10.26
CA ASP A 126 9.42 -5.96 11.32
C ASP A 126 9.53 -4.85 12.37
N GLU A 127 10.75 -4.39 12.69
CA GLU A 127 10.98 -3.28 13.61
C GLU A 127 10.54 -1.94 13.01
N ARG A 128 10.79 -1.71 11.71
CA ARG A 128 10.29 -0.53 10.98
C ARG A 128 8.76 -0.49 11.00
N LEU A 129 8.11 -1.63 10.73
CA LEU A 129 6.65 -1.73 10.82
C LEU A 129 6.18 -1.48 12.24
N ALA A 130 6.77 -2.15 13.24
CA ALA A 130 6.39 -1.99 14.64
C ALA A 130 6.49 -0.53 15.14
N ALA A 131 7.41 0.28 14.59
CA ALA A 131 7.49 1.70 14.90
C ALA A 131 6.20 2.47 14.55
N HIS A 132 5.47 2.04 13.51
CA HIS A 132 4.16 2.60 13.17
C HIS A 132 3.03 2.12 14.09
N ALA A 133 3.22 1.07 14.88
CA ALA A 133 2.17 0.56 15.77
C ALA A 133 1.78 1.52 16.90
N GLY A 134 2.69 2.45 17.24
CA GLY A 134 2.48 3.51 18.23
C GLY A 134 1.93 4.81 17.63
N ASP A 135 1.91 4.96 16.30
CA ASP A 135 1.32 6.11 15.62
C ASP A 135 -0.19 5.86 15.48
N THR A 136 -0.94 6.18 16.52
CA THR A 136 -2.41 6.11 16.46
C THR A 136 -2.92 7.16 15.48
N VAL A 137 -3.26 6.72 14.27
CA VAL A 137 -4.03 7.53 13.34
C VAL A 137 -5.42 7.73 13.95
N PRO A 138 -5.87 8.97 14.20
CA PRO A 138 -7.25 9.20 14.59
C PRO A 138 -8.14 8.69 13.45
N LEU A 139 -9.04 7.75 13.76
CA LEU A 139 -10.06 7.27 12.83
C LEU A 139 -10.84 8.48 12.28
N PRO A 140 -11.14 8.54 10.97
CA PRO A 140 -12.05 9.54 10.46
C PRO A 140 -13.40 9.32 11.16
N GLU A 141 -13.86 10.34 11.88
CA GLU A 141 -15.15 10.30 12.57
C GLU A 141 -16.23 10.08 11.52
N GLY A 142 -16.89 8.92 11.58
CA GLY A 142 -17.97 8.58 10.67
C GLY A 142 -19.05 9.64 10.73
N HIS A 143 -19.29 10.32 9.61
CA HIS A 143 -20.46 11.18 9.44
C HIS A 143 -21.71 10.29 9.47
N SER A 144 -22.52 10.50 10.50
CA SER A 144 -23.80 9.84 10.74
C SER A 144 -24.93 10.43 9.91
#